data_AF-A0A419NET9-F1
#
_entry.id   AF-A0A419NET9-F1
#
_cell.length_a   1.000
_cell.length_b   1.000
_cell.length_c   1.000
_cell.angle_alpha   90.00
_cell.angle_beta   90.00
_cell.angle_gamma   90.00
#
_symmetry.space_group_name_H-M   'P 1'
#
loop_
_entity.id
_entity.type
_entity.pdbx_description
1 polymer ?
#
loop_
_entity_poly.entity_id
_entity_poly.type
_entity_poly.pdbx_seq_one_letter_code
_entity_poly.pdbx_strand_id
1 'polypeptide(L)'
;MATTPTQLPIPSEKPQDLKFNAGKIDEFVTSMGWTYTDRFGVKHYTIEGVRHIAELGFAAQLLSQEQRFNLFIQNSGYEVIGDYEDGPLTITEYNQLIRYDGELWKITAATDIPFTTTGNDTTSWSVDSVHFVSVGDAALRQTLFGNDMVNLSPLYYGAKGDGLTDDTSAFTLLESETENRIIDLSGKNYAVDFLPSKNKYVNGIFQINGVKAPPNGELFKSNQLNSNTRATAFDSAASLIYQWRLTSTWLRGEDKNAVQSLAFDEKNRFIYAMYETSTYGGSSVIYRMPMDWGGNLERPLWGADADVRVGHQGMGIENGRDGKTYLWATKRYNSTVPASNDPQAGCKVIRFPLDGVPSYSTDSGAVNPWEGRGGVYFESVQEFI
;
A
#
# COMPACT_ATOMS: atom_id res chain seq x y z
N MET A 1 -88.65 -41.66 6.13
CA MET A 1 -89.55 -40.50 6.06
C MET A 1 -88.73 -39.25 5.79
N ALA A 2 -89.11 -38.46 4.80
CA ALA A 2 -88.62 -37.08 4.67
C ALA A 2 -89.44 -36.22 5.65
N THR A 3 -88.76 -35.59 6.61
CA THR A 3 -89.40 -34.65 7.55
C THR A 3 -89.23 -33.23 7.03
N THR A 4 -90.33 -32.53 6.78
CA THR A 4 -90.29 -31.12 6.38
C THR A 4 -89.67 -30.28 7.50
N PRO A 5 -88.58 -29.52 7.24
CA PRO A 5 -87.94 -28.69 8.26
C PRO A 5 -88.82 -27.48 8.64
N THR A 6 -88.59 -26.93 9.82
CA THR A 6 -89.26 -25.72 10.31
C THR A 6 -88.56 -24.44 9.85
N GLN A 7 -89.32 -23.35 9.87
CA GLN A 7 -88.85 -21.97 9.71
C GLN A 7 -88.50 -21.30 11.06
N LEU A 8 -88.24 -22.06 12.14
CA LEU A 8 -87.72 -21.49 13.38
C LEU A 8 -86.34 -20.84 13.14
N PRO A 9 -85.92 -19.81 13.88
CA PRO A 9 -84.58 -19.19 13.72
C PRO A 9 -83.41 -20.18 13.78
N ILE A 10 -82.23 -19.76 13.33
CA ILE A 10 -80.97 -20.51 13.57
C ILE A 10 -80.40 -20.03 14.92
N PRO A 11 -80.03 -20.92 15.85
CA PRO A 11 -80.15 -22.40 15.81
C PRO A 11 -81.56 -22.90 16.18
N SER A 12 -81.87 -24.14 15.78
CA SER A 12 -83.11 -24.86 16.16
C SER A 12 -82.78 -26.24 16.72
N GLU A 13 -83.37 -26.59 17.86
CA GLU A 13 -83.20 -27.88 18.52
C GLU A 13 -84.27 -28.92 18.10
N LYS A 14 -85.17 -28.58 17.17
CA LYS A 14 -86.22 -29.52 16.74
C LYS A 14 -85.58 -30.74 16.04
N PRO A 15 -85.94 -31.99 16.40
CA PRO A 15 -85.33 -33.19 15.81
C PRO A 15 -85.40 -33.26 14.28
N GLN A 16 -86.45 -32.73 13.66
CA GLN A 16 -86.59 -32.65 12.19
C GLN A 16 -85.61 -31.65 11.53
N ASP A 17 -85.29 -30.54 12.21
CA ASP A 17 -84.32 -29.57 11.72
C ASP A 17 -82.90 -30.12 11.86
N LEU A 18 -82.61 -30.79 12.99
CA LEU A 18 -81.34 -31.51 13.18
C LEU A 18 -81.16 -32.62 12.14
N LYS A 19 -82.22 -33.39 11.81
CA LYS A 19 -82.17 -34.42 10.78
C LYS A 19 -82.00 -33.86 9.37
N PHE A 20 -82.64 -32.74 9.05
CA PHE A 20 -82.42 -32.03 7.78
C PHE A 20 -80.98 -31.51 7.68
N ASN A 21 -80.48 -30.83 8.72
CA ASN A 21 -79.12 -30.32 8.77
C ASN A 21 -78.09 -31.43 8.61
N ALA A 22 -78.28 -32.60 9.25
CA ALA A 22 -77.40 -33.76 9.07
C ALA A 22 -77.34 -34.24 7.60
N GLY A 23 -78.47 -34.24 6.89
CA GLY A 23 -78.51 -34.54 5.45
C GLY A 23 -77.85 -33.46 4.59
N LYS A 24 -77.88 -32.20 5.01
CA LYS A 24 -77.18 -31.09 4.34
C LYS A 24 -75.67 -31.07 4.61
N ILE A 25 -75.21 -31.61 5.74
CA ILE A 25 -73.78 -31.86 5.97
C ILE A 25 -73.27 -32.98 5.06
N ASP A 26 -74.05 -34.06 4.86
CA ASP A 26 -73.73 -35.11 3.89
C ASP A 26 -73.63 -34.53 2.46
N GLU A 27 -74.60 -33.72 2.04
CA GLU A 27 -74.56 -32.99 0.76
C GLU A 27 -73.38 -32.00 0.66
N PHE A 28 -73.04 -31.29 1.74
CA PHE A 28 -71.90 -30.37 1.79
C PHE A 28 -70.55 -31.07 1.59
N VAL A 29 -70.37 -32.27 2.17
CA VAL A 29 -69.10 -33.03 2.13
C VAL A 29 -68.98 -33.89 0.86
N THR A 30 -70.08 -34.48 0.37
CA THR A 30 -70.03 -35.53 -0.67
C THR A 30 -70.50 -35.09 -2.06
N SER A 31 -71.19 -33.95 -2.18
CA SER A 31 -71.71 -33.50 -3.46
C SER A 31 -70.64 -32.86 -4.35
N MET A 32 -70.60 -33.28 -5.61
CA MET A 32 -69.79 -32.64 -6.67
C MET A 32 -70.39 -31.30 -7.16
N GLY A 33 -71.63 -30.98 -6.77
CA GLY A 33 -72.25 -29.69 -7.08
C GLY A 33 -71.72 -28.58 -6.17
N TRP A 34 -71.49 -27.38 -6.69
CA TRP A 34 -70.83 -26.30 -5.94
C TRP A 34 -71.67 -25.68 -4.80
N THR A 35 -72.99 -25.85 -4.81
CA THR A 35 -73.88 -25.25 -3.80
C THR A 35 -74.95 -26.20 -3.32
N TYR A 36 -75.23 -26.19 -2.03
CA TYR A 36 -76.42 -26.78 -1.43
C TYR A 36 -77.40 -25.68 -0.98
N THR A 37 -78.67 -26.03 -0.83
CA THR A 37 -79.70 -25.11 -0.30
C THR A 37 -80.08 -25.50 1.12
N ASP A 38 -80.17 -24.53 2.03
CA ASP A 38 -80.59 -24.73 3.42
C ASP A 38 -82.11 -24.77 3.61
N ARG A 39 -82.57 -24.81 4.88
CA ARG A 39 -83.99 -24.90 5.24
C ARG A 39 -84.80 -23.61 4.99
N PHE A 40 -84.15 -22.49 4.72
CA PHE A 40 -84.77 -21.21 4.39
C PHE A 40 -84.74 -20.92 2.88
N GLY A 41 -84.15 -21.81 2.08
CA GLY A 41 -83.97 -21.60 0.64
C GLY A 41 -82.70 -20.83 0.27
N VAL A 42 -81.81 -20.55 1.23
CA VAL A 42 -80.54 -19.85 0.97
C VAL A 42 -79.51 -20.85 0.44
N LYS A 43 -78.76 -20.43 -0.59
CA LYS A 43 -77.68 -21.22 -1.18
C LYS A 43 -76.36 -20.97 -0.44
N HIS A 44 -75.65 -22.05 -0.13
CA HIS A 44 -74.33 -22.06 0.50
C HIS A 44 -73.39 -22.93 -0.33
N TYR A 45 -72.08 -22.69 -0.27
CA TYR A 45 -71.11 -23.52 -1.00
C TYR A 45 -70.90 -24.89 -0.33
N THR A 46 -70.76 -25.93 -1.15
CA THR A 46 -70.24 -27.25 -0.73
C THR A 46 -68.72 -27.21 -0.57
N ILE A 47 -68.10 -28.30 -0.09
CA ILE A 47 -66.64 -28.41 -0.05
C ILE A 47 -66.02 -28.25 -1.45
N GLU A 48 -66.67 -28.77 -2.49
CA GLU A 48 -66.25 -28.62 -3.89
C GLU A 48 -66.42 -27.19 -4.40
N GLY A 49 -67.51 -26.50 -4.03
CA GLY A 49 -67.69 -25.08 -4.35
C GLY A 49 -66.66 -24.18 -3.68
N VAL A 50 -66.33 -24.45 -2.41
CA VAL A 50 -65.26 -23.75 -1.67
C VAL A 50 -63.90 -24.03 -2.31
N ARG A 51 -63.59 -25.29 -2.68
CA ARG A 51 -62.34 -25.64 -3.36
C ARG A 51 -62.21 -24.92 -4.69
N HIS A 52 -63.26 -24.92 -5.51
CA HIS A 52 -63.26 -24.25 -6.81
C HIS A 52 -63.02 -22.73 -6.69
N ILE A 53 -63.64 -22.06 -5.71
CA ILE A 53 -63.42 -20.63 -5.47
C ILE A 53 -62.00 -20.36 -4.95
N ALA A 54 -61.45 -21.24 -4.12
CA ALA A 54 -60.07 -21.13 -3.66
C ALA A 54 -59.06 -21.31 -4.80
N GLU A 55 -59.29 -22.27 -5.70
CA GLU A 55 -58.48 -22.50 -6.92
C GLU A 55 -58.51 -21.26 -7.85
N LEU A 56 -59.69 -20.69 -8.10
CA LEU A 56 -59.85 -19.47 -8.90
C LEU A 56 -59.18 -18.26 -8.24
N GLY A 57 -59.35 -18.09 -6.93
CA GLY A 57 -58.72 -17.00 -6.17
C GLY A 57 -57.19 -17.09 -6.20
N PHE A 58 -56.65 -18.29 -6.02
CA PHE A 58 -55.21 -18.53 -6.12
C PHE A 58 -54.66 -18.27 -7.53
N ALA A 59 -55.35 -18.75 -8.58
CA ALA A 59 -54.97 -18.48 -9.96
C ALA A 59 -54.97 -16.97 -10.30
N ALA A 60 -56.00 -16.24 -9.87
CA ALA A 60 -56.07 -14.79 -10.02
C ALA A 60 -54.95 -14.07 -9.24
N GLN A 61 -54.61 -14.55 -8.04
CA GLN A 61 -53.50 -14.01 -7.25
C GLN A 61 -52.13 -14.26 -7.92
N LEU A 62 -51.92 -15.40 -8.56
CA LEU A 62 -50.70 -15.70 -9.33
C LEU A 62 -50.57 -14.79 -10.55
N LEU A 63 -51.62 -14.68 -11.39
CA LEU A 63 -51.63 -13.77 -12.54
C LEU A 63 -51.38 -12.32 -12.13
N SER A 64 -51.97 -11.87 -11.02
CA SER A 64 -51.76 -10.53 -10.46
C SER A 64 -50.32 -10.32 -9.97
N GLN A 65 -49.65 -11.36 -9.45
CA GLN A 65 -48.23 -11.30 -9.09
C GLN A 65 -47.33 -11.22 -10.32
N GLU A 66 -47.59 -12.04 -11.34
CA GLU A 66 -46.86 -12.02 -12.61
C GLU A 66 -46.98 -10.65 -13.30
N GLN A 67 -48.18 -10.07 -13.38
CA GLN A 67 -48.42 -8.75 -13.93
C GLN A 67 -47.65 -7.65 -13.18
N ARG A 68 -47.69 -7.65 -11.83
CA ARG A 68 -46.91 -6.70 -11.03
C ARG A 68 -45.41 -6.89 -11.18
N PHE A 69 -44.94 -8.13 -11.30
CA PHE A 69 -43.53 -8.42 -11.52
C PHE A 69 -43.07 -7.92 -12.90
N ASN A 70 -43.83 -8.20 -13.96
CA ASN A 70 -43.52 -7.73 -15.31
C ASN A 70 -43.53 -6.19 -15.40
N LEU A 71 -44.49 -5.53 -14.75
CA LEU A 71 -44.52 -4.07 -14.66
C LEU A 71 -43.34 -3.52 -13.84
N PHE A 72 -42.96 -4.18 -12.73
CA PHE A 72 -41.78 -3.81 -11.97
C PHE A 72 -40.50 -3.96 -12.80
N ILE A 73 -40.34 -5.05 -13.57
CA ILE A 73 -39.19 -5.22 -14.47
C ILE A 73 -39.18 -4.13 -15.55
N GLN A 74 -40.34 -3.83 -16.16
CA GLN A 74 -40.47 -2.77 -17.16
C GLN A 74 -40.08 -1.39 -16.60
N ASN A 75 -40.59 -1.02 -15.42
CA ASN A 75 -40.27 0.25 -14.76
C ASN A 75 -38.89 0.26 -14.06
N SER A 76 -38.25 -0.89 -13.86
CA SER A 76 -36.87 -0.96 -13.34
C SER A 76 -35.80 -0.67 -14.40
N GLY A 77 -36.19 -0.66 -15.68
CA GLY A 77 -35.33 -0.25 -16.79
C GLY A 77 -35.07 1.27 -16.76
N TYR A 78 -33.89 1.68 -17.20
CA TYR A 78 -33.56 3.09 -17.32
C TYR A 78 -34.43 3.78 -18.39
N GLU A 79 -35.11 4.85 -18.02
CA GLU A 79 -35.92 5.69 -18.92
C GLU A 79 -35.19 7.01 -19.17
N VAL A 80 -34.84 7.34 -20.42
CA VAL A 80 -34.25 8.65 -20.74
C VAL A 80 -35.38 9.66 -20.98
N ILE A 81 -35.55 10.61 -20.06
CA ILE A 81 -36.68 11.56 -20.09
C ILE A 81 -36.45 12.79 -20.99
N GLY A 82 -35.21 13.08 -21.35
CA GLY A 82 -34.86 14.19 -22.25
C GLY A 82 -33.43 14.70 -22.08
N ASP A 83 -33.10 15.71 -22.87
CA ASP A 83 -31.84 16.44 -22.79
C ASP A 83 -32.00 17.59 -21.79
N TYR A 84 -31.00 17.80 -20.93
CA TYR A 84 -31.05 18.86 -19.90
C TYR A 84 -31.21 20.26 -20.52
N GLU A 85 -30.70 20.46 -21.73
CA GLU A 85 -30.83 21.70 -22.51
C GLU A 85 -32.28 21.97 -22.99
N ASP A 86 -33.11 20.92 -23.12
CA ASP A 86 -34.55 21.03 -23.39
C ASP A 86 -35.38 21.27 -22.11
N GLY A 87 -34.72 21.45 -20.97
CA GLY A 87 -35.34 21.60 -19.65
C GLY A 87 -36.10 22.92 -19.42
N PRO A 88 -36.65 23.12 -18.20
CA PRO A 88 -36.41 22.32 -17.00
C PRO A 88 -37.10 20.95 -17.03
N LEU A 89 -36.35 19.91 -16.64
CA LEU A 89 -36.82 18.53 -16.56
C LEU A 89 -37.24 18.17 -15.13
N THR A 90 -38.28 17.35 -14.96
CA THR A 90 -38.69 16.82 -13.65
C THR A 90 -38.46 15.32 -13.59
N ILE A 91 -37.57 14.88 -12.69
CA ILE A 91 -37.31 13.49 -12.36
C ILE A 91 -38.32 13.08 -11.29
N THR A 92 -39.19 12.13 -11.61
CA THR A 92 -40.20 11.57 -10.70
C THR A 92 -39.86 10.18 -10.18
N GLU A 93 -38.97 9.44 -10.85
CA GLU A 93 -38.57 8.07 -10.48
C GLU A 93 -37.04 7.87 -10.58
N TYR A 94 -36.46 7.00 -9.75
CA TYR A 94 -35.00 6.81 -9.65
C TYR A 94 -34.34 6.13 -10.87
N ASN A 95 -35.13 5.45 -11.70
CA ASN A 95 -34.69 4.85 -12.97
C ASN A 95 -34.68 5.87 -14.13
N GLN A 96 -35.15 7.10 -13.92
CA GLN A 96 -35.12 8.13 -14.95
C GLN A 96 -33.72 8.74 -15.09
N LEU A 97 -33.32 8.93 -16.34
CA LEU A 97 -32.04 9.49 -16.77
C LEU A 97 -32.28 10.77 -17.58
N ILE A 98 -31.39 11.74 -17.39
CA ILE A 98 -31.28 12.90 -18.27
C ILE A 98 -30.00 12.77 -19.11
N ARG A 99 -29.95 13.43 -20.27
CA ARG A 99 -28.73 13.54 -21.09
C ARG A 99 -28.18 14.96 -21.04
N TYR A 100 -26.88 15.11 -20.82
CA TYR A 100 -26.19 16.39 -20.87
C TYR A 100 -24.73 16.18 -21.33
N ASP A 101 -24.24 17.06 -22.20
CA ASP A 101 -22.92 16.96 -22.87
C ASP A 101 -22.65 15.57 -23.50
N GLY A 102 -23.69 14.98 -24.10
CA GLY A 102 -23.65 13.64 -24.71
C GLY A 102 -23.64 12.46 -23.73
N GLU A 103 -23.56 12.71 -22.42
CA GLU A 103 -23.50 11.71 -21.37
C GLU A 103 -24.86 11.51 -20.66
N LEU A 104 -25.11 10.30 -20.15
CA LEU A 104 -26.32 9.96 -19.39
C LEU A 104 -26.09 10.09 -17.89
N TRP A 105 -27.02 10.75 -17.21
CA TRP A 105 -26.94 11.09 -15.79
C TRP A 105 -28.17 10.58 -15.04
N LYS A 106 -27.95 9.90 -13.90
CA LYS A 106 -29.01 9.43 -12.99
C LYS A 106 -29.03 10.24 -11.72
N ILE A 107 -30.19 10.40 -11.10
CA ILE A 107 -30.29 11.07 -9.80
C ILE A 107 -29.60 10.26 -8.68
N THR A 108 -29.00 10.94 -7.72
CA THR A 108 -28.36 10.33 -6.54
C THR A 108 -29.41 9.81 -5.56
N ALA A 109 -29.11 8.69 -4.88
CA ALA A 109 -29.97 8.15 -3.81
C ALA A 109 -30.03 9.03 -2.54
N ALA A 110 -29.32 10.16 -2.52
CA ALA A 110 -29.35 11.17 -1.46
C ALA A 110 -30.21 12.39 -1.80
N THR A 111 -30.76 12.45 -3.03
CA THR A 111 -31.66 13.54 -3.45
C THR A 111 -33.09 13.02 -3.48
N ASP A 112 -33.98 13.72 -2.77
CA ASP A 112 -35.40 13.37 -2.77
C ASP A 112 -36.05 13.64 -4.13
N ILE A 113 -36.98 12.74 -4.52
CA ILE A 113 -37.84 12.87 -5.70
C ILE A 113 -39.26 13.30 -5.27
N PRO A 114 -39.97 14.12 -6.05
CA PRO A 114 -39.59 14.62 -7.37
C PRO A 114 -38.58 15.77 -7.32
N PHE A 115 -37.58 15.71 -8.20
CA PHE A 115 -36.57 16.76 -8.39
C PHE A 115 -36.79 17.45 -9.74
N THR A 116 -36.82 18.77 -9.77
CA THR A 116 -36.90 19.56 -11.01
C THR A 116 -35.62 20.34 -11.20
N THR A 117 -35.03 20.29 -12.39
CA THR A 117 -33.80 21.02 -12.71
C THR A 117 -34.02 22.54 -12.56
N THR A 118 -33.03 23.25 -12.05
CA THR A 118 -33.13 24.70 -11.78
C THR A 118 -33.10 25.54 -13.06
N GLY A 119 -32.69 24.95 -14.18
CA GLY A 119 -32.70 25.53 -15.51
C GLY A 119 -32.35 24.49 -16.57
N ASN A 120 -31.75 24.97 -17.67
CA ASN A 120 -31.35 24.21 -18.85
C ASN A 120 -30.03 24.70 -19.48
N ASP A 121 -29.18 25.40 -18.72
CA ASP A 121 -27.89 25.93 -19.22
C ASP A 121 -26.70 25.48 -18.36
N THR A 122 -25.48 25.85 -18.77
CA THR A 122 -24.25 25.49 -18.04
C THR A 122 -24.18 26.10 -16.63
N THR A 123 -24.87 27.21 -16.39
CA THR A 123 -24.95 27.87 -15.08
C THR A 123 -25.84 27.06 -14.14
N SER A 124 -27.05 26.68 -14.57
CA SER A 124 -27.94 25.83 -13.79
C SER A 124 -27.36 24.42 -13.61
N TRP A 125 -26.65 23.88 -14.62
CA TRP A 125 -25.97 22.60 -14.50
C TRP A 125 -24.92 22.59 -13.37
N SER A 126 -24.21 23.70 -13.17
CA SER A 126 -23.22 23.81 -12.07
C SER A 126 -23.84 23.66 -10.67
N VAL A 127 -25.14 23.96 -10.54
CA VAL A 127 -25.94 23.75 -9.32
C VAL A 127 -26.54 22.35 -9.31
N ASP A 128 -27.19 21.94 -10.40
CA ASP A 128 -27.96 20.71 -10.45
C ASP A 128 -27.08 19.45 -10.44
N SER A 129 -25.87 19.50 -11.03
CA SER A 129 -24.96 18.35 -11.18
C SER A 129 -24.62 17.64 -9.87
N VAL A 130 -24.69 18.32 -8.72
CA VAL A 130 -24.47 17.70 -7.39
C VAL A 130 -25.53 16.64 -7.05
N HIS A 131 -26.70 16.72 -7.69
CA HIS A 131 -27.81 15.79 -7.52
C HIS A 131 -27.72 14.58 -8.45
N PHE A 132 -26.78 14.56 -9.41
CA PHE A 132 -26.65 13.51 -10.42
C PHE A 132 -25.31 12.76 -10.35
N VAL A 133 -25.31 11.53 -10.87
CA VAL A 133 -24.11 10.71 -11.11
C VAL A 133 -24.14 10.26 -12.57
N SER A 134 -23.02 10.38 -13.27
CA SER A 134 -22.90 9.85 -14.62
C SER A 134 -23.03 8.31 -14.62
N VAL A 135 -23.77 7.79 -15.59
CA VAL A 135 -23.89 6.36 -15.89
C VAL A 135 -22.67 5.85 -16.67
N GLY A 136 -21.98 6.72 -17.42
CA GLY A 136 -20.78 6.41 -18.19
C GLY A 136 -19.50 6.38 -17.35
N ASP A 137 -19.33 7.34 -16.44
CA ASP A 137 -18.18 7.50 -15.55
C ASP A 137 -17.95 6.28 -14.66
N ALA A 138 -19.01 5.56 -14.27
CA ALA A 138 -18.90 4.31 -13.52
C ALA A 138 -18.10 3.23 -14.27
N ALA A 139 -18.23 3.16 -15.60
CA ALA A 139 -17.42 2.28 -16.46
C ALA A 139 -16.07 2.92 -16.82
N LEU A 140 -16.04 4.24 -17.01
CA LEU A 140 -14.80 4.97 -17.32
C LEU A 140 -13.79 4.87 -16.18
N ARG A 141 -14.20 4.99 -14.90
CA ARG A 141 -13.30 4.81 -13.74
C ARG A 141 -12.64 3.44 -13.73
N GLN A 142 -13.39 2.37 -14.04
CA GLN A 142 -12.84 1.02 -14.10
C GLN A 142 -11.85 0.85 -15.27
N THR A 143 -12.03 1.61 -16.36
CA THR A 143 -11.10 1.67 -17.49
C THR A 143 -9.89 2.55 -17.18
N LEU A 144 -10.08 3.66 -16.45
CA LEU A 144 -9.04 4.62 -16.08
C LEU A 144 -8.08 4.06 -15.02
N PHE A 145 -8.57 3.27 -14.06
CA PHE A 145 -7.70 2.46 -13.19
C PHE A 145 -6.85 1.44 -13.96
N GLY A 146 -7.30 1.01 -15.15
CA GLY A 146 -6.48 0.24 -16.10
C GLY A 146 -5.45 1.12 -16.85
N ASN A 147 -5.78 2.37 -17.12
CA ASN A 147 -4.95 3.32 -17.87
C ASN A 147 -3.90 4.06 -17.01
N ASP A 148 -4.05 4.09 -15.69
CA ASP A 148 -2.96 4.52 -14.78
C ASP A 148 -1.70 3.62 -14.93
N MET A 149 -1.88 2.37 -15.38
CA MET A 149 -0.77 1.47 -15.76
C MET A 149 -0.16 1.81 -17.15
N VAL A 150 -0.84 2.63 -17.97
CA VAL A 150 -0.39 3.03 -19.32
C VAL A 150 0.48 4.29 -19.28
N ASN A 151 0.19 5.23 -18.37
CA ASN A 151 0.97 6.47 -18.19
C ASN A 151 2.32 6.24 -17.47
N LEU A 152 2.59 5.03 -16.98
CA LEU A 152 3.86 4.62 -16.36
C LEU A 152 4.83 3.94 -17.36
N SER A 153 4.69 4.18 -18.66
CA SER A 153 5.63 3.67 -19.68
C SER A 153 6.52 4.79 -20.24
N PRO A 154 7.86 4.66 -20.25
CA PRO A 154 8.75 5.60 -20.92
C PRO A 154 8.44 5.80 -22.41
N LEU A 155 7.84 4.79 -23.05
CA LEU A 155 7.43 4.83 -24.47
C LEU A 155 6.37 5.91 -24.73
N TYR A 156 5.51 6.21 -23.75
CA TYR A 156 4.50 7.26 -23.85
C TYR A 156 5.16 8.64 -24.05
N TYR A 157 6.25 8.88 -23.31
CA TYR A 157 7.06 10.10 -23.38
C TYR A 157 8.04 10.13 -24.57
N GLY A 158 7.88 9.21 -25.54
CA GLY A 158 8.59 9.20 -26.81
C GLY A 158 9.84 8.30 -26.87
N ALA A 159 10.22 7.66 -25.76
CA ALA A 159 11.38 6.77 -25.70
C ALA A 159 11.28 5.62 -26.72
N LYS A 160 12.42 5.16 -27.25
CA LYS A 160 12.51 4.02 -28.18
C LYS A 160 12.81 2.72 -27.45
N GLY A 161 13.71 2.78 -26.46
CA GLY A 161 14.14 1.58 -25.74
C GLY A 161 14.86 0.57 -26.65
N ASP A 162 15.58 1.07 -27.67
CA ASP A 162 16.44 0.30 -28.59
C ASP A 162 17.89 0.18 -28.09
N GLY A 163 18.31 1.05 -27.17
CA GLY A 163 19.65 1.13 -26.60
C GLY A 163 20.64 1.87 -27.51
N LEU A 164 20.15 2.64 -28.49
CA LEU A 164 20.94 3.41 -29.46
C LEU A 164 20.45 4.86 -29.56
N THR A 165 19.14 5.08 -29.54
CA THR A 165 18.51 6.39 -29.52
C THR A 165 18.58 6.97 -28.11
N ASP A 166 18.97 8.24 -27.98
CA ASP A 166 18.93 8.93 -26.69
C ASP A 166 17.47 9.12 -26.21
N ASP A 167 17.17 8.49 -25.08
CA ASP A 167 15.88 8.49 -24.40
C ASP A 167 15.85 9.46 -23.20
N THR A 168 16.93 10.21 -22.91
CA THR A 168 17.09 11.07 -21.71
C THR A 168 15.93 12.06 -21.53
N SER A 169 15.48 12.67 -22.62
CA SER A 169 14.37 13.64 -22.60
C SER A 169 13.04 12.99 -22.19
N ALA A 170 12.80 11.75 -22.61
CA ALA A 170 11.58 11.01 -22.28
C ALA A 170 11.53 10.65 -20.78
N PHE A 171 12.65 10.22 -20.21
CA PHE A 171 12.73 9.98 -18.76
C PHE A 171 12.67 11.27 -17.93
N THR A 172 13.21 12.38 -18.44
CA THR A 172 13.09 13.69 -17.78
C THR A 172 11.63 14.13 -17.66
N LEU A 173 10.82 13.92 -18.70
CA LEU A 173 9.37 14.19 -18.67
C LEU A 173 8.63 13.23 -17.73
N LEU A 174 8.88 11.93 -17.85
CA LEU A 174 8.33 10.89 -16.97
C LEU A 174 8.57 11.19 -15.48
N GLU A 175 9.79 11.60 -15.11
CA GLU A 175 10.15 11.98 -13.74
C GLU A 175 9.70 13.41 -13.35
N SER A 176 9.10 14.18 -14.25
CA SER A 176 8.44 15.44 -13.91
C SER A 176 6.97 15.26 -13.54
N GLU A 177 6.31 14.23 -14.08
CA GLU A 177 4.90 13.92 -13.85
C GLU A 177 4.70 12.78 -12.83
N THR A 178 5.68 11.89 -12.67
CA THR A 178 5.61 10.76 -11.74
C THR A 178 6.85 10.68 -10.85
N GLU A 179 6.66 10.51 -9.54
CA GLU A 179 7.73 10.33 -8.56
C GLU A 179 7.36 9.23 -7.54
N ASN A 180 8.36 8.57 -6.97
CA ASN A 180 8.23 7.50 -5.97
C ASN A 180 7.37 6.28 -6.41
N ARG A 181 7.24 6.05 -7.72
CA ARG A 181 6.53 4.88 -8.29
C ARG A 181 7.49 3.75 -8.69
N ILE A 182 6.91 2.58 -8.94
CA ILE A 182 7.58 1.45 -9.60
C ILE A 182 7.17 1.46 -11.08
N ILE A 183 8.15 1.45 -11.97
CA ILE A 183 7.99 1.64 -13.42
C ILE A 183 8.60 0.43 -14.16
N ASP A 184 7.80 -0.24 -14.99
CA ASP A 184 8.24 -1.39 -15.76
C ASP A 184 8.82 -0.95 -17.12
N LEU A 185 10.10 -1.22 -17.32
CA LEU A 185 10.85 -0.88 -18.54
C LEU A 185 10.54 -1.84 -19.73
N SER A 186 9.70 -2.86 -19.53
CA SER A 186 9.17 -3.79 -20.54
C SER A 186 10.25 -4.61 -21.28
N GLY A 187 11.32 -4.98 -20.58
CA GLY A 187 12.46 -5.74 -21.10
C GLY A 187 13.39 -4.96 -22.04
N LYS A 188 13.18 -3.64 -22.19
CA LYS A 188 13.89 -2.79 -23.16
C LYS A 188 15.21 -2.22 -22.62
N ASN A 189 16.05 -1.74 -23.53
CA ASN A 189 17.30 -1.05 -23.21
C ASN A 189 17.15 0.44 -23.56
N TYR A 190 17.29 1.36 -22.62
CA TYR A 190 17.14 2.80 -22.89
C TYR A 190 18.50 3.49 -22.81
N ALA A 191 18.92 4.23 -23.84
CA ALA A 191 20.17 4.99 -23.76
C ALA A 191 19.89 6.36 -23.13
N VAL A 192 20.68 6.76 -22.13
CA VAL A 192 20.48 7.98 -21.35
C VAL A 192 21.82 8.60 -20.95
N ASP A 193 21.88 9.93 -20.81
CA ASP A 193 23.08 10.65 -20.36
C ASP A 193 23.35 10.44 -18.86
N PHE A 194 22.29 10.26 -18.07
CA PHE A 194 22.33 10.03 -16.63
C PHE A 194 21.21 9.07 -16.20
N LEU A 195 21.39 8.37 -15.07
CA LEU A 195 20.35 7.49 -14.55
C LEU A 195 19.16 8.30 -13.99
N PRO A 196 17.93 8.05 -14.46
CA PRO A 196 16.72 8.52 -13.79
C PRO A 196 16.68 7.97 -12.36
N SER A 197 16.18 8.76 -11.41
CA SER A 197 16.35 8.46 -9.96
C SER A 197 15.17 8.82 -9.06
N LYS A 198 14.14 9.48 -9.57
CA LYS A 198 12.93 9.81 -8.81
C LYS A 198 11.94 8.64 -8.70
N ASN A 199 12.04 7.66 -9.59
CA ASN A 199 11.25 6.43 -9.55
C ASN A 199 12.14 5.19 -9.42
N LYS A 200 11.51 4.06 -9.07
CA LYS A 200 12.14 2.73 -9.13
C LYS A 200 11.81 2.07 -10.45
N TYR A 201 12.81 1.77 -11.25
CA TYR A 201 12.69 1.12 -12.53
C TYR A 201 12.96 -0.39 -12.38
N VAL A 202 12.16 -1.22 -13.07
CA VAL A 202 12.27 -2.68 -13.05
C VAL A 202 12.20 -3.24 -14.46
N ASN A 203 12.65 -4.49 -14.64
CA ASN A 203 12.48 -5.24 -15.90
C ASN A 203 13.01 -4.48 -17.15
N GLY A 204 14.28 -4.05 -17.13
CA GLY A 204 14.95 -3.41 -18.26
C GLY A 204 16.37 -3.00 -17.93
N ILE A 205 17.00 -2.20 -18.80
CA ILE A 205 18.41 -1.78 -18.68
C ILE A 205 18.55 -0.33 -19.16
N PHE A 206 19.36 0.49 -18.47
CA PHE A 206 19.82 1.77 -19.00
C PHE A 206 21.19 1.63 -19.69
N GLN A 207 21.55 2.54 -20.59
CA GLN A 207 22.88 2.61 -21.17
C GLN A 207 23.41 4.05 -21.13
N ILE A 208 24.50 4.28 -20.42
CA ILE A 208 25.18 5.58 -20.37
C ILE A 208 26.46 5.48 -21.18
N ASN A 209 26.61 6.31 -22.21
CA ASN A 209 27.76 6.27 -23.12
C ASN A 209 28.06 4.86 -23.68
N GLY A 210 27.02 4.09 -23.99
CA GLY A 210 27.11 2.69 -24.46
C GLY A 210 27.46 1.66 -23.38
N VAL A 211 27.67 2.08 -22.13
CA VAL A 211 27.88 1.18 -20.99
C VAL A 211 26.54 0.86 -20.35
N LYS A 212 26.18 -0.43 -20.29
CA LYS A 212 24.95 -0.88 -19.63
C LYS A 212 25.01 -0.54 -18.13
N ALA A 213 24.03 0.24 -17.68
CA ALA A 213 23.79 0.64 -16.31
C ALA A 213 22.50 -0.02 -15.76
N PRO A 214 22.46 -0.34 -14.45
CA PRO A 214 21.29 -0.96 -13.84
C PRO A 214 20.16 0.06 -13.68
N PRO A 215 18.87 -0.35 -13.77
CA PRO A 215 17.72 0.55 -13.67
C PRO A 215 17.74 1.53 -12.48
N ASN A 216 18.22 1.08 -11.31
CA ASN A 216 18.29 1.88 -10.07
C ASN A 216 19.73 2.12 -9.58
N GLY A 217 20.74 2.02 -10.45
CA GLY A 217 22.15 2.16 -10.06
C GLY A 217 22.78 0.95 -9.34
N GLU A 218 22.03 -0.14 -9.17
CA GLU A 218 22.44 -1.40 -8.53
C GLU A 218 23.54 -2.17 -9.31
N LEU A 219 24.82 -1.89 -9.05
CA LEU A 219 25.99 -2.43 -9.79
C LEU A 219 25.85 -3.88 -10.30
N PHE A 220 25.90 -4.07 -11.62
CA PHE A 220 25.85 -5.39 -12.26
C PHE A 220 27.01 -6.30 -11.80
N LYS A 221 26.70 -7.41 -11.13
CA LYS A 221 27.65 -8.52 -10.94
C LYS A 221 27.85 -9.27 -12.26
N SER A 222 28.86 -8.85 -13.03
CA SER A 222 29.34 -9.62 -14.19
C SER A 222 29.87 -10.98 -13.73
N ASN A 223 29.31 -12.06 -14.25
CA ASN A 223 29.09 -13.27 -13.46
C ASN A 223 30.18 -14.36 -13.61
N GLN A 224 31.44 -13.99 -13.91
CA GLN A 224 32.57 -14.94 -13.82
C GLN A 224 33.47 -14.57 -12.66
N LEU A 225 33.48 -15.45 -11.67
CA LEU A 225 34.59 -16.37 -11.48
C LEU A 225 34.01 -17.79 -11.57
N ASN A 226 34.09 -18.45 -12.72
CA ASN A 226 35.13 -19.47 -12.91
C ASN A 226 36.47 -18.86 -13.42
N SER A 227 37.36 -19.73 -13.88
CA SER A 227 38.60 -19.34 -14.54
C SER A 227 38.46 -18.85 -16.01
N ASN A 228 37.29 -18.86 -16.69
CA ASN A 228 37.08 -18.35 -18.09
C ASN A 228 35.62 -18.30 -18.72
N THR A 229 34.51 -18.06 -17.99
CA THR A 229 33.08 -18.08 -18.45
C THR A 229 32.06 -17.51 -17.42
N ARG A 230 31.09 -16.65 -17.81
CA ARG A 230 30.27 -15.86 -16.86
C ARG A 230 28.86 -16.42 -16.50
N ALA A 231 28.70 -17.34 -15.53
CA ALA A 231 27.38 -17.59 -14.90
C ALA A 231 27.38 -18.31 -13.52
N THR A 232 26.77 -17.69 -12.50
CA THR A 232 26.17 -18.36 -11.34
C THR A 232 24.78 -17.79 -11.02
N ALA A 233 23.86 -18.66 -10.65
CA ALA A 233 22.43 -18.40 -10.51
C ALA A 233 22.03 -17.39 -9.42
N PHE A 234 20.83 -16.82 -9.62
CA PHE A 234 19.84 -16.38 -8.62
C PHE A 234 20.19 -16.55 -7.12
N ASP A 235 20.07 -15.47 -6.34
CA ASP A 235 19.01 -15.37 -5.31
C ASP A 235 18.82 -13.90 -4.86
N SER A 236 17.74 -13.68 -4.12
CA SER A 236 17.30 -12.47 -3.45
C SER A 236 18.39 -11.76 -2.61
N ALA A 237 18.46 -10.42 -2.78
CA ALA A 237 19.11 -9.44 -1.89
C ALA A 237 20.55 -9.79 -1.38
N ALA A 238 21.54 -9.72 -2.27
CA ALA A 238 22.95 -9.92 -1.90
C ALA A 238 23.63 -8.62 -1.38
N SER A 239 24.35 -8.75 -0.27
CA SER A 239 25.08 -7.67 0.43
C SER A 239 26.19 -6.99 -0.40
N LEU A 240 26.44 -5.71 -0.10
CA LEU A 240 27.58 -4.94 -0.60
C LEU A 240 28.88 -5.45 0.02
N ILE A 241 29.79 -5.98 -0.80
CA ILE A 241 31.10 -6.47 -0.35
C ILE A 241 32.15 -5.41 -0.68
N TYR A 242 32.68 -4.74 0.34
CA TYR A 242 33.82 -3.83 0.20
C TYR A 242 35.12 -4.57 0.57
N GLN A 243 36.06 -4.67 -0.38
CA GLN A 243 37.29 -5.43 -0.19
C GLN A 243 38.45 -4.52 0.24
N TRP A 244 38.75 -4.53 1.54
CA TRP A 244 39.81 -3.73 2.16
C TRP A 244 41.00 -4.59 2.60
N ARG A 245 42.22 -4.04 2.52
CA ARG A 245 43.43 -4.66 3.09
C ARG A 245 44.01 -3.79 4.21
N LEU A 246 43.55 -4.05 5.42
CA LEU A 246 44.04 -3.41 6.63
C LEU A 246 45.33 -4.09 7.09
N THR A 247 46.48 -3.46 6.86
CA THR A 247 47.79 -4.01 7.26
C THR A 247 48.22 -3.37 8.58
N SER A 248 48.19 -4.12 9.69
CA SER A 248 48.74 -3.66 10.96
C SER A 248 50.27 -3.61 10.85
N THR A 249 50.83 -2.41 10.91
CA THR A 249 52.29 -2.21 10.98
C THR A 249 52.75 -2.21 12.44
N TRP A 250 54.00 -2.64 12.64
CA TRP A 250 54.65 -2.72 13.96
C TRP A 250 54.77 -1.33 14.60
N LEU A 251 53.89 -1.01 15.54
CA LEU A 251 54.01 0.19 16.37
C LEU A 251 54.57 -0.21 17.73
N ARG A 252 55.87 0.07 17.93
CA ARG A 252 56.60 0.03 19.21
C ARG A 252 56.50 -1.29 20.02
N GLY A 253 57.25 -2.31 19.60
CA GLY A 253 57.95 -3.19 20.55
C GLY A 253 57.13 -4.25 21.31
N GLU A 254 55.81 -4.12 21.41
CA GLU A 254 54.96 -5.02 22.20
C GLU A 254 53.95 -5.79 21.34
N ASP A 255 53.71 -7.04 21.74
CA ASP A 255 52.92 -7.99 20.95
C ASP A 255 51.41 -7.68 20.96
N LYS A 256 50.85 -7.49 19.75
CA LYS A 256 49.42 -7.59 19.34
C LYS A 256 48.62 -6.28 19.25
N ASN A 257 48.83 -5.54 18.16
CA ASN A 257 47.83 -4.58 17.64
C ASN A 257 46.70 -5.33 16.89
N ALA A 258 45.78 -5.95 17.65
CA ALA A 258 44.57 -6.57 17.09
C ALA A 258 43.46 -5.54 16.89
N VAL A 259 42.66 -5.70 15.82
CA VAL A 259 41.39 -4.98 15.65
C VAL A 259 40.38 -5.62 16.61
N GLN A 260 39.95 -4.86 17.62
CA GLN A 260 39.00 -5.32 18.63
C GLN A 260 37.54 -4.99 18.27
N SER A 261 37.30 -3.97 17.46
CA SER A 261 35.96 -3.65 16.98
C SER A 261 35.99 -2.84 15.68
N LEU A 262 34.91 -2.93 14.91
CA LEU A 262 34.70 -2.27 13.63
C LEU A 262 33.28 -1.70 13.63
N ALA A 263 33.11 -0.51 13.07
CA ALA A 263 31.79 0.09 12.87
C ALA A 263 31.72 0.75 11.49
N PHE A 264 30.54 0.69 10.88
CA PHE A 264 30.31 1.00 9.48
C PHE A 264 29.27 2.12 9.39
N ASP A 265 29.63 3.24 8.77
CA ASP A 265 28.76 4.39 8.53
C ASP A 265 28.39 4.44 7.06
N GLU A 266 27.26 3.84 6.71
CA GLU A 266 26.75 3.76 5.33
C GLU A 266 26.44 5.15 4.75
N LYS A 267 25.99 6.08 5.61
CA LYS A 267 25.48 7.38 5.21
C LYS A 267 26.61 8.30 4.77
N ASN A 268 27.65 8.43 5.60
CA ASN A 268 28.80 9.29 5.28
C ASN A 268 29.96 8.52 4.64
N ARG A 269 29.80 7.21 4.40
CA ARG A 269 30.77 6.33 3.76
C ARG A 269 32.12 6.29 4.50
N PHE A 270 32.09 6.06 5.81
CA PHE A 270 33.28 5.84 6.65
C PHE A 270 33.28 4.49 7.38
N ILE A 271 34.47 3.87 7.48
CA ILE A 271 34.76 2.73 8.35
C ILE A 271 35.53 3.23 9.57
N TYR A 272 35.12 2.78 10.74
CA TYR A 272 35.81 3.01 12.00
C TYR A 272 36.42 1.69 12.47
N ALA A 273 37.70 1.70 12.86
CA ALA A 273 38.43 0.51 13.31
C ALA A 273 39.14 0.81 14.64
N MET A 274 38.81 0.03 15.67
CA MET A 274 39.36 0.18 17.02
C MET A 274 40.47 -0.84 17.28
N TYR A 275 41.58 -0.34 17.80
CA TYR A 275 42.76 -1.12 18.17
C TYR A 275 43.08 -0.95 19.66
N GLU A 276 43.42 -2.06 20.31
CA GLU A 276 43.96 -2.10 21.66
C GLU A 276 45.47 -1.77 21.63
N THR A 277 45.96 -0.96 22.58
CA THR A 277 47.38 -0.60 22.64
C THR A 277 48.19 -1.31 23.73
N SER A 278 47.58 -2.21 24.53
CA SER A 278 48.33 -3.11 25.41
C SER A 278 47.55 -4.35 25.86
N THR A 279 48.27 -5.45 26.06
CA THR A 279 47.80 -6.82 26.40
C THR A 279 46.99 -6.93 27.70
N TYR A 280 46.87 -5.86 28.47
CA TYR A 280 46.10 -5.78 29.72
C TYR A 280 44.97 -4.73 29.61
N GLY A 281 44.47 -4.53 28.39
CA GLY A 281 43.38 -3.61 28.04
C GLY A 281 43.69 -2.16 28.37
N GLY A 282 44.87 -1.69 27.99
CA GLY A 282 45.15 -0.26 27.91
C GLY A 282 44.23 0.45 26.91
N SER A 283 44.24 1.78 26.95
CA SER A 283 43.47 2.69 26.11
C SER A 283 43.35 2.26 24.65
N SER A 284 42.17 2.44 24.06
CA SER A 284 41.97 2.18 22.63
C SER A 284 42.35 3.37 21.76
N VAL A 285 42.78 3.06 20.52
CA VAL A 285 42.87 4.02 19.40
C VAL A 285 41.78 3.69 18.40
N ILE A 286 41.06 4.70 17.90
CA ILE A 286 40.03 4.54 16.85
C ILE A 286 40.51 5.26 15.58
N TYR A 287 40.71 4.48 14.52
CA TYR A 287 40.96 5.02 13.18
C TYR A 287 39.64 5.21 12.43
N ARG A 288 39.57 6.24 11.59
CA ARG A 288 38.46 6.53 10.68
C ARG A 288 38.98 6.53 9.24
N MET A 289 38.30 5.83 8.34
CA MET A 289 38.75 5.61 6.96
C MET A 289 37.59 5.81 5.97
N PRO A 290 37.71 6.65 4.92
CA PRO A 290 36.68 6.81 3.90
C PRO A 290 36.56 5.56 3.01
N MET A 291 35.33 5.13 2.70
CA MET A 291 35.04 3.95 1.86
C MET A 291 35.27 4.17 0.36
N ASP A 292 35.54 5.40 -0.07
CA ASP A 292 35.75 5.75 -1.48
C ASP A 292 37.23 5.81 -1.88
N TRP A 293 38.14 5.47 -0.97
CA TRP A 293 39.57 5.74 -1.12
C TRP A 293 40.36 4.50 -1.55
N GLY A 294 40.71 4.42 -2.84
CA GLY A 294 41.47 3.29 -3.42
C GLY A 294 42.99 3.30 -3.20
N GLY A 295 43.53 4.16 -2.35
CA GLY A 295 44.98 4.30 -2.11
C GLY A 295 45.54 3.32 -1.07
N ASN A 296 46.69 2.72 -1.34
CA ASN A 296 47.47 1.98 -0.35
C ASN A 296 47.88 2.92 0.80
N LEU A 297 47.29 2.75 1.98
CA LEU A 297 47.75 3.43 3.20
C LEU A 297 48.95 2.67 3.78
N GLU A 298 50.16 3.20 3.60
CA GLU A 298 51.29 2.79 4.45
C GLU A 298 51.17 3.34 5.89
N ARG A 299 50.39 4.40 6.10
CA ARG A 299 50.08 4.97 7.43
C ARG A 299 48.63 5.52 7.49
N PRO A 300 47.94 5.38 8.64
CA PRO A 300 46.54 5.79 8.79
C PRO A 300 46.38 7.31 8.81
N LEU A 301 45.29 7.80 8.20
CA LEU A 301 44.89 9.20 8.27
C LEU A 301 44.10 9.46 9.56
N TRP A 302 44.77 10.17 10.49
CA TRP A 302 44.25 10.88 11.68
C TRP A 302 44.07 10.03 12.96
N GLY A 303 44.32 10.68 14.11
CA GLY A 303 43.93 10.21 15.44
C GLY A 303 44.85 9.21 16.15
N ALA A 304 46.16 9.47 16.24
CA ALA A 304 47.13 8.53 16.85
C ALA A 304 47.25 8.58 18.40
N ASP A 305 46.42 9.36 19.09
CA ASP A 305 46.45 9.48 20.56
C ASP A 305 45.43 8.53 21.21
N ALA A 306 45.92 7.60 22.03
CA ALA A 306 45.11 6.61 22.72
C ALA A 306 44.30 7.25 23.86
N ASP A 307 42.97 7.18 23.79
CA ASP A 307 42.10 7.82 24.77
C ASP A 307 41.78 6.86 25.92
N VAL A 308 42.26 7.19 27.13
CA VAL A 308 42.00 6.45 28.38
C VAL A 308 40.51 6.36 28.74
N ARG A 309 39.65 7.18 28.10
CA ARG A 309 38.20 7.16 28.27
C ARG A 309 37.52 6.06 27.44
N VAL A 310 38.20 5.46 26.46
CA VAL A 310 37.64 4.42 25.58
C VAL A 310 38.15 3.04 26.01
N GLY A 311 37.21 2.11 26.21
CA GLY A 311 37.49 0.71 26.54
C GLY A 311 37.97 -0.10 25.34
N HIS A 312 38.44 -1.33 25.60
CA HIS A 312 39.10 -2.16 24.59
C HIS A 312 38.15 -2.96 23.66
N GLN A 313 36.84 -2.95 23.88
CA GLN A 313 35.87 -3.76 23.12
C GLN A 313 34.55 -3.01 22.89
N GLY A 314 33.85 -3.33 21.79
CA GLY A 314 32.51 -2.80 21.50
C GLY A 314 32.49 -1.36 20.96
N MET A 315 32.07 -1.22 19.70
CA MET A 315 31.91 0.05 18.99
C MET A 315 30.67 -0.03 18.09
N GLY A 316 30.01 1.10 17.84
CA GLY A 316 28.82 1.17 16.98
C GLY A 316 28.59 2.58 16.42
N ILE A 317 27.83 2.67 15.33
CA ILE A 317 27.43 3.95 14.72
C ILE A 317 25.91 4.11 14.84
N GLU A 318 25.48 5.31 15.19
CA GLU A 318 24.08 5.73 15.19
C GLU A 318 23.92 6.94 14.27
N ASN A 319 23.02 6.83 13.30
CA ASN A 319 22.55 7.99 12.54
C ASN A 319 21.34 8.60 13.25
N GLY A 320 21.54 9.74 13.89
CA GLY A 320 20.55 10.43 14.71
C GLY A 320 19.41 11.03 13.86
N ARG A 321 18.22 11.13 14.46
CA ARG A 321 17.03 11.76 13.83
C ARG A 321 17.19 13.27 13.60
N ASP A 322 18.16 13.89 14.26
CA ASP A 322 18.60 15.28 14.07
C ASP A 322 19.55 15.44 12.87
N GLY A 323 19.78 14.38 12.09
CA GLY A 323 20.64 14.39 10.91
C GLY A 323 22.12 14.19 11.22
N LYS A 324 22.51 14.10 12.49
CA LYS A 324 23.90 13.96 12.94
C LYS A 324 24.33 12.50 13.02
N THR A 325 25.65 12.27 13.03
CA THR A 325 26.19 10.92 13.20
C THR A 325 26.90 10.79 14.54
N TYR A 326 26.68 9.68 15.23
CA TYR A 326 27.20 9.43 16.56
C TYR A 326 28.00 8.13 16.60
N LEU A 327 29.17 8.17 17.24
CA LEU A 327 29.98 7.01 17.56
C LEU A 327 29.68 6.57 18.99
N TRP A 328 29.35 5.30 19.15
CA TRP A 328 29.23 4.64 20.44
C TRP A 328 30.45 3.77 20.68
N ALA A 329 31.01 3.81 21.89
CA ALA A 329 32.08 2.92 22.33
C ALA A 329 31.87 2.54 23.81
N THR A 330 32.49 1.45 24.27
CA THR A 330 32.52 1.18 25.72
C THR A 330 33.56 2.02 26.43
N LYS A 331 33.43 2.11 27.76
CA LYS A 331 34.34 2.78 28.68
C LYS A 331 34.48 1.94 29.95
N ARG A 332 35.71 1.87 30.49
CA ARG A 332 35.98 1.26 31.80
C ARG A 332 35.39 2.10 32.92
N TYR A 333 34.72 1.46 33.88
CA TYR A 333 34.07 2.14 35.02
C TYR A 333 35.06 2.80 35.99
N ASN A 334 36.29 2.30 36.10
CA ASN A 334 37.31 2.86 36.99
C ASN A 334 38.70 2.80 36.32
N SER A 335 39.35 3.95 36.11
CA SER A 335 40.60 4.08 35.36
C SER A 335 41.89 3.84 36.19
N THR A 336 41.75 3.34 37.42
CA THR A 336 42.82 3.42 38.44
C THR A 336 43.41 2.06 38.85
N VAL A 337 42.95 0.94 38.28
CA VAL A 337 43.40 -0.42 38.67
C VAL A 337 43.73 -1.27 37.42
N PRO A 338 44.85 -2.02 37.39
CA PRO A 338 45.18 -2.93 36.28
C PRO A 338 44.18 -4.09 36.12
N ALA A 339 43.99 -4.53 34.89
CA ALA A 339 42.78 -5.24 34.45
C ALA A 339 42.63 -6.73 34.82
N SER A 340 43.38 -7.28 35.78
CA SER A 340 43.57 -8.74 35.82
C SER A 340 42.50 -9.57 36.54
N ASN A 341 41.71 -9.05 37.49
CA ASN A 341 40.89 -9.91 38.37
C ASN A 341 39.59 -9.32 39.00
N ASP A 342 38.99 -8.24 38.48
CA ASP A 342 37.72 -7.72 39.05
C ASP A 342 36.47 -8.12 38.23
N PRO A 343 35.66 -9.11 38.69
CA PRO A 343 34.42 -9.49 38.02
C PRO A 343 33.27 -8.48 38.21
N GLN A 344 33.46 -7.39 38.96
CA GLN A 344 32.49 -6.29 39.14
C GLN A 344 32.89 -5.01 38.40
N ALA A 345 33.95 -5.03 37.60
CA ALA A 345 34.33 -3.91 36.73
C ALA A 345 33.33 -3.74 35.58
N GLY A 346 32.23 -3.03 35.84
CA GLY A 346 31.23 -2.68 34.83
C GLY A 346 31.84 -1.96 33.61
N CYS A 347 31.19 -2.10 32.46
CA CYS A 347 31.49 -1.30 31.29
C CYS A 347 30.36 -0.28 31.10
N LYS A 348 30.69 1.01 31.03
CA LYS A 348 29.74 2.05 30.61
C LYS A 348 29.74 2.15 29.10
N VAL A 349 28.66 2.64 28.50
CA VAL A 349 28.64 3.03 27.09
C VAL A 349 28.70 4.56 27.00
N ILE A 350 29.57 5.05 26.11
CA ILE A 350 29.75 6.47 25.84
C ILE A 350 29.38 6.78 24.39
N ARG A 351 28.69 7.90 24.21
CA ARG A 351 28.20 8.41 22.91
C ARG A 351 28.94 9.70 22.57
N PHE A 352 29.44 9.79 21.34
CA PHE A 352 30.17 10.95 20.82
C PHE A 352 29.49 11.49 19.56
N PRO A 353 29.22 12.80 19.44
CA PRO A 353 28.91 13.40 18.15
C PRO A 353 30.15 13.38 17.24
N LEU A 354 29.99 12.99 15.98
CA LEU A 354 31.04 13.05 14.95
C LEU A 354 30.96 14.34 14.11
N ASP A 355 29.87 15.09 14.26
CA ASP A 355 29.58 16.36 13.60
C ASP A 355 30.41 17.51 14.20
N GLY A 356 31.69 17.52 13.86
CA GLY A 356 32.69 18.45 14.38
C GLY A 356 34.08 18.09 13.88
N VAL A 357 34.30 18.19 12.57
CA VAL A 357 35.65 18.03 11.99
C VAL A 357 36.49 19.22 12.47
N PRO A 358 37.64 19.01 13.17
CA PRO A 358 38.58 20.08 13.41
C PRO A 358 39.05 20.62 12.06
N SER A 359 38.84 21.90 11.81
CA SER A 359 39.25 22.53 10.56
C SER A 359 40.75 22.39 10.37
N TYR A 360 41.16 21.92 9.19
CA TYR A 360 42.57 21.81 8.85
C TYR A 360 43.12 23.23 8.64
N SER A 361 43.78 23.79 9.66
CA SER A 361 44.54 25.03 9.52
C SER A 361 45.83 24.70 8.76
N THR A 362 45.98 25.24 7.56
CA THR A 362 47.20 25.11 6.75
C THR A 362 48.28 26.14 7.12
N ASP A 363 48.08 26.95 8.17
CA ASP A 363 48.91 28.12 8.42
C ASP A 363 49.90 27.98 9.60
N SER A 364 51.05 28.64 9.43
CA SER A 364 52.14 28.84 10.41
C SER A 364 53.06 27.65 10.80
N GLY A 365 53.96 27.29 9.89
CA GLY A 365 55.40 27.26 10.18
C GLY A 365 55.98 26.33 11.28
N ALA A 366 55.26 25.28 11.71
CA ALA A 366 55.73 24.37 12.75
C ALA A 366 56.60 23.21 12.22
N VAL A 367 57.61 22.83 13.02
CA VAL A 367 58.55 21.75 12.74
C VAL A 367 57.85 20.38 12.75
N ASN A 368 58.16 19.55 11.74
CA ASN A 368 57.95 18.10 11.65
C ASN A 368 56.61 17.55 12.24
N PRO A 369 55.62 17.13 11.42
CA PRO A 369 54.26 16.79 11.88
C PRO A 369 54.12 15.47 12.67
N TRP A 370 55.20 14.98 13.28
CA TRP A 370 55.30 13.66 13.94
C TRP A 370 55.38 13.73 15.47
N GLU A 371 55.34 14.92 16.09
CA GLU A 371 55.39 15.08 17.56
C GLU A 371 54.25 15.93 18.16
N GLY A 372 53.31 16.42 17.32
CA GLY A 372 52.13 17.16 17.77
C GLY A 372 50.99 16.23 18.19
N ARG A 373 50.68 16.15 19.48
CA ARG A 373 49.50 15.44 20.01
C ARG A 373 48.24 16.12 19.47
N GLY A 374 47.44 15.35 18.73
CA GLY A 374 46.30 15.80 17.94
C GLY A 374 45.11 14.88 18.14
N GLY A 375 44.80 14.56 19.40
CA GLY A 375 43.67 13.72 19.78
C GLY A 375 42.33 14.36 19.45
N VAL A 376 41.32 13.51 19.20
CA VAL A 376 39.93 13.95 19.08
C VAL A 376 39.42 14.34 20.47
N TYR A 377 39.33 15.63 20.74
CA TYR A 377 38.74 16.13 21.97
C TYR A 377 37.22 16.10 21.88
N PHE A 378 36.61 15.03 22.40
CA PHE A 378 35.17 14.96 22.59
C PHE A 378 34.72 15.97 23.66
N GLU A 379 34.16 17.10 23.24
CA GLU A 379 33.75 18.21 24.11
C GLU A 379 32.53 17.89 25.00
N SER A 380 31.70 16.92 24.61
CA SER A 380 30.61 16.41 25.43
C SER A 380 30.55 14.87 25.36
N VAL A 381 30.77 14.23 26.51
CA VAL A 381 30.57 12.79 26.68
C VAL A 381 29.27 12.59 27.45
N GLN A 382 28.27 12.02 26.79
CA GLN A 382 27.05 11.57 27.48
C GLN A 382 27.26 10.12 27.90
N GLU A 383 27.39 9.89 29.22
CA GLU A 383 27.49 8.55 29.79
C GLU A 383 26.10 7.94 29.96
N PHE A 384 25.95 6.69 29.53
CA PHE A 384 24.75 5.89 29.77
C PHE A 384 25.11 4.73 30.72
N ILE A 385 24.18 4.39 31.61
CA ILE A 385 24.29 3.30 32.61
C ILE A 385 23.96 1.98 31.94
#